data_AF-A0A293LHS9-F1
#
_entry.id   AF-A0A293LHS9-F1
#
_cell.length_a   1.000
_cell.length_b   1.000
_cell.length_c   1.000
_cell.angle_alpha   90.00
_cell.angle_beta   90.00
_cell.angle_gamma   90.00
#
_symmetry.space_group_name_H-M   'P 1'
#
loop_
_entity.id
_entity.type
_entity.pdbx_description
1 polymer ?
#
loop_
_entity_poly.entity_id
_entity_poly.type
_entity_poly.pdbx_seq_one_letter_code
_entity_poly.pdbx_strand_id
1 'polypeptide(L)'
;MSDGAPHSLDGWVALREGIFEPKEHTPKGSRHRFCVAWNRVEHQFAITCSEGERRAADRECRSRAVLASPDVLRDVHFQLCLVHPSLETSFPFCSTRPKSPGGFFGTLLRRNGESDDFCDDDGVCEALEKYFQGALEVCGKKLLFSVLFDEEDYLTDYEEDIQELRFRAVERMLERAKSELAGVQALRDRAETMLELSTVYALEDEVVTNVSLALAEVYNFQLGPFLELREAATERTKALKERASDETLGERIRRAARDGAREWESQGQAASEAVQQLYQDYYRSTVELVSGQRDRMLEDQRRFGRSTFELRAHSRLQKLEVFFSQERLKLLGAVRATRELQLEKVMQAHRELMSSGDKSKSRPEEIAELENEIGETQLSIYDVRLEALQEEERLLQKQKEILDRAWQEETDEGIFYDAVEDVDQLEDDIDGESSANLSKADKLKMRLNRVYRRRAILRNKKKACAAELKQKKSKQKDRQKVQQKQQQHLRQEQQKQQELDPNWVTVERRKTLQRLREYKQKHQNSRQPESDDTPDCPSFADESFTPQKQTRKAVVKTKNDSPAKLSIFAPPLQPPPPPPPPPPS
;
A
#
# COMPACT_ATOMS: atom_id res chain seq x y z
N MET A 1 -57.40 -11.87 19.29
CA MET A 1 -56.06 -12.42 19.62
C MET A 1 -55.34 -12.57 18.31
N SER A 2 -54.17 -11.94 18.18
CA SER A 2 -53.29 -12.03 17.03
C SER A 2 -51.91 -12.34 17.59
N ASP A 3 -51.34 -13.49 17.23
CA ASP A 3 -50.04 -13.89 17.74
C ASP A 3 -48.95 -12.99 17.16
N GLY A 4 -48.43 -12.09 18.00
CA GLY A 4 -47.25 -11.30 17.66
C GLY A 4 -46.03 -12.20 17.64
N ALA A 5 -45.30 -12.24 16.52
CA ALA A 5 -44.11 -13.06 16.38
C ALA A 5 -43.07 -12.66 17.45
N PRO A 6 -42.65 -13.58 18.35
CA PRO A 6 -41.86 -13.23 19.55
C PRO A 6 -40.37 -12.96 19.26
N HIS A 7 -40.01 -12.69 18.00
CA HIS A 7 -38.63 -12.72 17.48
C HIS A 7 -38.36 -11.59 16.48
N SER A 8 -38.74 -10.34 16.78
CA SER A 8 -38.02 -9.23 16.13
C SER A 8 -36.66 -9.05 16.80
N LEU A 9 -35.64 -8.83 15.97
CA LEU A 9 -34.29 -8.44 16.41
C LEU A 9 -34.07 -6.91 16.36
N ASP A 10 -35.13 -6.13 16.13
CA ASP A 10 -35.09 -4.67 16.27
C ASP A 10 -34.58 -4.27 17.67
N GLY A 11 -33.52 -3.47 17.72
CA GLY A 11 -32.90 -3.02 18.98
C GLY A 11 -31.90 -4.00 19.60
N TRP A 12 -31.58 -5.13 18.97
CA TRP A 12 -30.49 -6.00 19.41
C TRP A 12 -29.14 -5.54 18.84
N VAL A 13 -28.11 -5.58 19.68
CA VAL A 13 -26.74 -5.17 19.35
C VAL A 13 -25.79 -6.34 19.59
N ALA A 14 -24.84 -6.55 18.68
CA ALA A 14 -23.78 -7.54 18.85
C ALA A 14 -22.73 -7.04 19.84
N LEU A 15 -22.35 -7.88 20.81
CA LEU A 15 -21.39 -7.54 21.86
C LEU A 15 -20.07 -8.28 21.62
N ARG A 16 -18.95 -7.55 21.69
CA ARG A 16 -17.60 -8.06 21.42
C ARG A 16 -17.28 -9.32 22.22
N GLU A 17 -16.65 -10.28 21.57
CA GLU A 17 -15.97 -11.37 22.27
C GLU A 17 -14.90 -10.78 23.22
N GLY A 18 -14.79 -11.33 24.44
CA GLY A 18 -13.79 -10.91 25.42
C GLY A 18 -14.02 -9.59 26.16
N ILE A 19 -15.24 -9.01 26.16
CA ILE A 19 -15.56 -7.73 26.86
C ILE A 19 -15.04 -7.62 28.29
N PHE A 20 -15.10 -8.72 29.06
CA PHE A 20 -14.70 -8.76 30.47
C PHE A 20 -13.24 -9.18 30.69
N GLU A 21 -12.47 -9.42 29.62
CA GLU A 21 -11.02 -9.56 29.75
C GLU A 21 -10.39 -8.19 30.07
N PRO A 22 -9.41 -8.13 30.98
CA PRO A 22 -8.83 -6.87 31.42
C PRO A 22 -7.95 -6.25 30.32
N LYS A 23 -8.58 -5.52 29.38
CA LYS A 23 -7.90 -4.64 28.41
C LYS A 23 -6.82 -3.84 29.16
N GLU A 24 -5.59 -3.86 28.64
CA GLU A 24 -4.44 -3.28 29.34
C GLU A 24 -4.71 -1.83 29.74
N HIS A 25 -4.32 -1.46 30.96
CA HIS A 25 -4.71 -0.19 31.56
C HIS A 25 -4.19 0.99 30.73
N THR A 26 -4.95 2.09 30.74
CA THR A 26 -4.65 3.34 30.02
C THR A 26 -3.17 3.70 30.07
N PRO A 27 -2.54 4.07 28.93
CA PRO A 27 -1.09 4.18 28.82
C PRO A 27 -0.52 5.13 29.87
N LYS A 28 0.34 4.59 30.74
CA LYS A 28 1.00 5.30 31.85
C LYS A 28 1.93 6.41 31.33
N GLY A 29 1.36 7.57 31.00
CA GLY A 29 2.12 8.71 30.49
C GLY A 29 1.33 9.96 30.12
N SER A 30 0.02 9.88 29.80
CA SER A 30 -0.76 11.08 29.46
C SER A 30 -1.13 11.90 30.70
N ARG A 31 -0.26 12.83 31.08
CA ARG A 31 -0.52 13.80 32.16
C ARG A 31 -1.72 14.68 31.79
N HIS A 32 -2.84 14.45 32.47
CA HIS A 32 -4.02 15.30 32.39
C HIS A 32 -3.86 16.51 33.33
N ARG A 33 -4.62 17.57 33.06
CA ARG A 33 -4.80 18.70 33.97
C ARG A 33 -6.20 19.25 33.82
N PHE A 34 -6.96 19.28 34.90
CA PHE A 34 -8.17 20.06 35.01
C PHE A 34 -7.80 21.50 35.39
N CYS A 35 -8.51 22.47 34.80
CA CYS A 35 -8.57 23.85 35.29
C CYS A 35 -10.06 24.22 35.43
N VAL A 36 -10.47 24.73 36.59
CA VAL A 36 -11.86 25.09 36.91
C VAL A 36 -11.95 26.58 37.23
N ALA A 37 -12.98 27.27 36.74
CA ALA A 37 -13.23 28.67 37.04
C ALA A 37 -14.74 28.96 37.18
N TRP A 38 -15.12 29.85 38.09
CA TRP A 38 -16.52 30.26 38.26
C TRP A 38 -16.94 31.32 37.24
N ASN A 39 -17.91 30.98 36.38
CA ASN A 39 -18.50 31.92 35.44
C ASN A 39 -19.62 32.72 36.13
N ARG A 40 -19.29 33.94 36.56
CA ARG A 40 -20.19 34.88 37.24
C ARG A 40 -21.35 35.42 36.37
N VAL A 41 -21.37 35.17 35.07
CA VAL A 41 -22.47 35.57 34.15
C VAL A 41 -23.53 34.48 34.08
N GLU A 42 -23.13 33.22 33.92
CA GLU A 42 -24.03 32.07 33.77
C GLU A 42 -24.33 31.36 35.10
N HIS A 43 -23.66 31.72 36.19
CA HIS A 43 -23.68 31.04 37.50
C HIS A 43 -23.34 29.53 37.40
N GLN A 44 -22.29 29.22 36.65
CA GLN A 44 -21.82 27.86 36.35
C GLN A 44 -20.30 27.75 36.45
N PHE A 45 -19.78 26.54 36.69
CA PHE A 45 -18.35 26.25 36.63
C PHE A 45 -17.93 25.97 35.19
N ALA A 46 -16.99 26.76 34.67
CA ALA A 46 -16.25 26.46 33.46
C ALA A 46 -15.13 25.47 33.81
N ILE A 47 -15.30 24.22 33.40
CA ILE A 47 -14.36 23.12 33.66
C ILE A 47 -13.66 22.80 32.34
N THR A 48 -12.34 22.83 32.35
CA THR A 48 -11.52 22.50 31.19
C THR A 48 -10.54 21.39 31.54
N CYS A 49 -10.28 20.47 30.61
CA CYS A 49 -9.27 19.43 30.79
C CYS A 49 -8.32 19.39 29.59
N SER A 50 -7.02 19.56 29.83
CA SER A 50 -5.97 19.44 28.80
C SER A 50 -5.17 18.16 28.97
N GLU A 51 -5.01 17.39 27.89
CA GLU A 51 -4.14 16.22 27.83
C GLU A 51 -2.76 16.59 27.26
N GLY A 52 -1.70 16.43 28.07
CA GLY A 52 -0.30 16.66 27.66
C GLY A 52 0.31 18.03 28.01
N GLU A 53 1.62 18.18 27.75
CA GLU A 53 2.36 19.43 27.95
C GLU A 53 2.52 20.17 26.62
N ARG A 54 2.03 21.43 26.55
CA ARG A 54 2.04 22.25 25.32
C ARG A 54 3.44 22.38 24.71
N ARG A 55 3.69 21.75 23.55
CA ARG A 55 4.84 22.05 22.69
C ARG A 55 4.37 22.81 21.45
N ALA A 56 5.17 23.77 20.99
CA ALA A 56 4.81 24.70 19.90
C ALA A 56 4.73 24.06 18.49
N ALA A 57 4.70 22.73 18.39
CA ALA A 57 4.62 21.96 17.15
C ALA A 57 3.41 21.00 17.10
N ASP A 58 2.72 20.78 18.22
CA ASP A 58 1.59 19.85 18.28
C ASP A 58 0.35 20.49 17.64
N ARG A 59 -0.09 19.98 16.49
CA ARG A 59 -1.24 20.52 15.74
C ARG A 59 -2.61 20.15 16.33
N GLU A 60 -2.66 19.18 17.24
CA GLU A 60 -3.87 18.74 17.94
C GLU A 60 -3.67 18.79 19.46
N CYS A 61 -4.07 19.89 20.09
CA CYS A 61 -4.19 19.94 21.54
C CYS A 61 -5.58 19.39 21.93
N ARG A 62 -5.61 18.22 22.58
CA ARG A 62 -6.86 17.58 23.06
C ARG A 62 -7.31 18.25 24.35
N SER A 63 -7.86 19.46 24.23
CA SER A 63 -8.46 20.24 25.30
C SER A 63 -9.99 20.16 25.26
N ARG A 64 -10.60 19.66 26.34
CA ARG A 64 -12.05 19.58 26.56
C ARG A 64 -12.53 20.75 27.41
N ALA A 65 -13.78 21.15 27.24
CA ALA A 65 -14.41 22.22 28.02
C ALA A 65 -15.92 21.97 28.19
N VAL A 66 -16.43 22.18 29.40
CA VAL A 66 -17.86 22.13 29.74
C VAL A 66 -18.23 23.28 30.68
N LEU A 67 -19.48 23.74 30.61
CA LEU A 67 -20.10 24.60 31.61
C LEU A 67 -21.08 23.74 32.42
N ALA A 68 -20.84 23.61 33.73
CA ALA A 68 -21.64 22.76 34.62
C ALA A 68 -22.23 23.56 35.79
N SER A 69 -23.51 23.36 36.09
CA SER A 69 -24.13 23.94 37.29
C SER A 69 -23.76 23.14 38.55
N PRO A 70 -23.89 23.72 39.75
CA PRO A 70 -23.66 22.98 41.00
C PRO A 70 -24.56 21.74 41.18
N ASP A 71 -25.71 21.71 40.50
CA ASP A 71 -26.61 20.54 40.47
C ASP A 71 -26.12 19.46 39.50
N VAL A 72 -25.75 19.83 38.27
CA VAL A 72 -25.14 18.89 37.31
C VAL A 72 -23.89 18.24 37.91
N LEU A 73 -23.07 19.01 38.64
CA LEU A 73 -21.90 18.44 39.32
C LEU A 73 -22.25 17.48 40.47
N ARG A 74 -23.38 17.67 41.15
CA ARG A 74 -23.90 16.67 42.12
C ARG A 74 -24.34 15.40 41.40
N ASP A 75 -25.01 15.51 40.26
CA ASP A 75 -25.48 14.36 39.49
C ASP A 75 -24.31 13.55 38.90
N VAL A 76 -23.29 14.23 38.36
CA VAL A 76 -21.99 13.64 37.96
C VAL A 76 -21.34 12.90 39.14
N HIS A 77 -21.27 13.55 40.30
CA HIS A 77 -20.71 12.95 41.51
C HIS A 77 -21.47 11.69 41.96
N PHE A 78 -22.80 11.71 41.95
CA PHE A 78 -23.61 10.53 42.28
C PHE A 78 -23.37 9.38 41.29
N GLN A 79 -23.33 9.65 39.99
CA GLN A 79 -23.04 8.62 38.98
C GLN A 79 -21.66 7.99 39.16
N LEU A 80 -20.63 8.79 39.47
CA LEU A 80 -19.28 8.28 39.78
C LEU A 80 -19.26 7.43 41.06
N CYS A 81 -20.02 7.81 42.10
CA CYS A 81 -20.11 7.05 43.35
C CYS A 81 -20.84 5.71 43.21
N LEU A 82 -21.77 5.56 42.24
CA LEU A 82 -22.41 4.27 41.93
C LEU A 82 -21.40 3.21 41.45
N VAL A 83 -20.28 3.65 40.84
CA VAL A 83 -19.21 2.75 40.39
C VAL A 83 -18.07 2.67 41.41
N HIS A 84 -17.70 3.79 42.03
CA HIS A 84 -16.66 3.86 43.08
C HIS A 84 -17.12 4.68 44.30
N PRO A 85 -17.72 4.03 45.32
CA PRO A 85 -18.16 4.69 46.56
C PRO A 85 -17.05 5.39 47.37
N SER A 86 -15.77 5.12 47.06
CA SER A 86 -14.62 5.83 47.64
C SER A 86 -14.57 7.32 47.31
N LEU A 87 -15.40 7.81 46.39
CA LEU A 87 -15.51 9.23 46.04
C LEU A 87 -16.53 10.01 46.89
N GLU A 88 -17.37 9.36 47.69
CA GLU A 88 -18.42 10.01 48.50
C GLU A 88 -17.88 11.11 49.44
N THR A 89 -16.66 10.92 49.97
CA THR A 89 -16.04 11.82 50.96
C THR A 89 -15.15 12.90 50.37
N SER A 90 -14.90 12.92 49.06
CA SER A 90 -13.92 13.83 48.43
C SER A 90 -14.54 15.02 47.67
N PHE A 91 -15.86 15.09 47.58
CA PHE A 91 -16.56 16.08 46.77
C PHE A 91 -16.78 17.42 47.52
N PRO A 92 -16.37 18.59 46.97
CA PRO A 92 -16.34 19.85 47.72
C PRO A 92 -17.71 20.41 48.11
N PHE A 93 -18.78 20.02 47.42
CA PHE A 93 -20.15 20.44 47.78
C PHE A 93 -20.81 19.56 48.84
N CYS A 94 -20.08 18.63 49.48
CA CYS A 94 -20.62 17.74 50.51
C CYS A 94 -20.76 18.40 51.90
N SER A 95 -21.16 19.68 51.94
CA SER A 95 -21.78 20.26 53.12
C SER A 95 -23.22 19.74 53.20
N THR A 96 -23.52 18.94 54.23
CA THR A 96 -24.85 18.36 54.40
C THR A 96 -25.90 19.47 54.42
N ARG A 97 -26.92 19.38 53.55
CA ARG A 97 -28.11 20.26 53.60
C ARG A 97 -28.60 20.31 55.06
N PRO A 98 -28.52 21.47 55.74
CA PRO A 98 -28.72 21.52 57.18
C PRO A 98 -30.14 21.06 57.49
N LYS A 99 -30.26 19.99 58.30
CA LYS A 99 -31.54 19.49 58.82
C LYS A 99 -32.07 20.41 59.92
N SER A 100 -32.28 21.68 59.58
CA SER A 100 -33.12 22.58 60.36
C SER A 100 -34.53 22.00 60.38
N PRO A 101 -35.15 21.81 61.56
CA PRO A 101 -36.50 21.25 61.65
C PRO A 101 -37.51 22.19 60.97
N GLY A 102 -38.47 21.61 60.27
CA GLY A 102 -39.48 22.38 59.53
C GLY A 102 -40.30 23.28 60.45
N GLY A 103 -40.10 24.60 60.34
CA GLY A 103 -40.77 25.61 61.16
C GLY A 103 -41.20 26.82 60.33
N PHE A 104 -42.46 27.21 60.45
CA PHE A 104 -43.14 28.23 59.63
C PHE A 104 -42.54 29.66 59.73
N PHE A 105 -41.60 29.89 60.66
CA PHE A 105 -40.90 31.17 60.83
C PHE A 105 -39.67 31.36 59.92
N GLY A 106 -39.11 30.29 59.33
CA GLY A 106 -37.88 30.38 58.53
C GLY A 106 -38.00 31.26 57.27
N THR A 107 -39.21 31.43 56.74
CA THR A 107 -39.52 32.31 55.61
C THR A 107 -39.71 33.78 55.98
N LEU A 108 -39.86 34.12 57.27
CA LEU A 108 -40.27 35.46 57.71
C LEU A 108 -39.07 36.38 58.05
N LEU A 109 -37.88 35.81 58.25
CA LEU A 109 -36.63 36.59 58.39
C LEU A 109 -35.93 36.88 57.05
N ARG A 110 -36.34 36.25 55.93
CA ARG A 110 -35.71 36.45 54.61
C ARG A 110 -36.20 37.73 53.92
N ARG A 111 -36.01 38.89 54.57
CA ARG A 111 -36.29 40.21 54.00
C ARG A 111 -35.26 41.26 54.42
N ASN A 112 -34.07 41.14 53.85
CA ASN A 112 -33.34 42.21 53.17
C ASN A 112 -32.26 41.59 52.28
N GLY A 113 -31.66 42.39 51.40
CA GLY A 113 -30.59 41.93 50.51
C GLY A 113 -29.23 42.02 51.19
N GLU A 114 -28.74 40.91 51.71
CA GLU A 114 -27.34 40.70 52.07
C GLU A 114 -26.84 39.48 51.29
N SER A 115 -25.58 39.52 50.86
CA SER A 115 -24.95 38.43 50.12
C SER A 115 -24.54 37.31 51.07
N ASP A 116 -25.20 36.16 50.98
CA ASP A 116 -24.60 34.91 51.47
C ASP A 116 -23.42 34.59 50.54
N ASP A 117 -22.24 34.98 50.98
CA ASP A 117 -21.00 34.92 50.21
C ASP A 117 -20.65 33.46 49.84
N PHE A 118 -20.46 33.21 48.55
CA PHE A 118 -19.49 32.20 48.10
C PHE A 118 -18.09 32.77 48.34
N CYS A 119 -17.68 32.83 49.62
CA CYS A 119 -16.28 33.06 49.96
C CYS A 119 -15.42 31.95 49.33
N ASP A 120 -14.30 32.35 48.75
CA ASP A 120 -13.38 31.50 48.00
C ASP A 120 -13.98 30.75 46.80
N ASP A 121 -14.55 31.51 45.84
CA ASP A 121 -14.73 31.10 44.42
C ASP A 121 -13.53 30.24 43.95
N ASP A 122 -12.30 30.76 44.17
CA ASP A 122 -11.04 30.12 43.78
C ASP A 122 -10.75 28.83 44.59
N GLY A 123 -11.07 28.81 45.89
CA GLY A 123 -10.85 27.65 46.76
C GLY A 123 -11.77 26.47 46.42
N VAL A 124 -13.03 26.76 46.06
CA VAL A 124 -13.96 25.75 45.51
C VAL A 124 -13.49 25.23 44.16
N CYS A 125 -12.96 26.10 43.29
CA CYS A 125 -12.37 25.70 42.01
C CYS A 125 -11.14 24.78 42.21
N GLU A 126 -10.19 25.16 43.06
CA GLU A 126 -9.05 24.31 43.43
C GLU A 126 -9.47 22.94 44.01
N ALA A 127 -10.55 22.91 44.80
CA ALA A 127 -11.08 21.66 45.35
C ALA A 127 -11.75 20.78 44.28
N LEU A 128 -12.43 21.38 43.30
CA LEU A 128 -12.97 20.67 42.14
C LEU A 128 -11.87 20.13 41.23
N GLU A 129 -10.79 20.88 40.97
CA GLU A 129 -9.62 20.38 40.22
C GLU A 129 -9.01 19.14 40.88
N LYS A 130 -8.84 19.16 42.20
CA LYS A 130 -8.34 18.02 43.00
C LYS A 130 -9.33 16.86 43.00
N TYR A 131 -10.64 17.12 43.09
CA TYR A 131 -11.68 16.09 42.98
C TYR A 131 -11.65 15.39 41.62
N PHE A 132 -11.65 16.14 40.51
CA PHE A 132 -11.63 15.54 39.17
C PHE A 132 -10.32 14.80 38.88
N GLN A 133 -9.18 15.27 39.39
CA GLN A 133 -7.92 14.52 39.31
C GLN A 133 -8.00 13.19 40.07
N GLY A 134 -8.56 13.16 41.28
CA GLY A 134 -8.78 11.93 42.04
C GLY A 134 -9.81 10.99 41.39
N ALA A 135 -10.91 11.54 40.86
CA ALA A 135 -11.92 10.78 40.13
C ALA A 135 -11.35 10.17 38.84
N LEU A 136 -10.43 10.86 38.15
CA LEU A 136 -9.73 10.35 36.96
C LEU A 136 -8.84 9.15 37.30
N GLU A 137 -8.19 9.17 38.45
CA GLU A 137 -7.32 8.09 38.93
C GLU A 137 -8.10 6.87 39.46
N VAL A 138 -9.31 7.07 39.99
CA VAL A 138 -10.18 6.02 40.53
C VAL A 138 -11.12 5.41 39.48
N CYS A 139 -11.92 6.25 38.80
CA CYS A 139 -12.91 5.81 37.81
C CYS A 139 -12.34 5.64 36.38
N GLY A 140 -11.12 6.13 36.15
CA GLY A 140 -10.50 6.13 34.83
C GLY A 140 -11.06 7.19 33.88
N LYS A 141 -10.31 7.43 32.79
CA LYS A 141 -10.60 8.48 31.80
C LYS A 141 -11.98 8.35 31.15
N LYS A 142 -12.37 7.14 30.73
CA LYS A 142 -13.58 6.93 29.92
C LYS A 142 -14.85 7.29 30.68
N LEU A 143 -15.06 6.69 31.86
CA LEU A 143 -16.26 6.95 32.67
C LEU A 143 -16.34 8.42 33.11
N LEU A 144 -15.23 9.00 33.58
CA LEU A 144 -15.24 10.41 34.00
C LEU A 144 -15.54 11.35 32.82
N PHE A 145 -14.98 11.11 31.63
CA PHE A 145 -15.17 12.01 30.50
C PHE A 145 -16.56 11.89 29.87
N SER A 146 -17.11 10.68 29.78
CA SER A 146 -18.48 10.47 29.30
C SER A 146 -19.49 11.20 30.20
N VAL A 147 -19.39 11.02 31.52
CA VAL A 147 -20.31 11.67 32.47
C VAL A 147 -20.09 13.19 32.62
N LEU A 148 -18.86 13.70 32.47
CA LEU A 148 -18.54 15.12 32.69
C LEU A 148 -18.61 15.99 31.42
N PHE A 149 -18.31 15.45 30.24
CA PHE A 149 -18.26 16.19 28.97
C PHE A 149 -19.34 15.76 27.96
N ASP A 150 -20.21 14.80 28.32
CA ASP A 150 -21.23 14.21 27.42
C ASP A 150 -20.58 13.57 26.16
N GLU A 151 -19.39 12.99 26.35
CA GLU A 151 -18.56 12.44 25.27
C GLU A 151 -18.64 10.90 25.16
N GLU A 152 -18.98 10.45 23.96
CA GLU A 152 -18.99 9.05 23.50
C GLU A 152 -19.93 8.12 24.29
N ASP A 153 -20.89 7.51 23.58
CA ASP A 153 -21.66 6.37 24.09
C ASP A 153 -20.69 5.26 24.48
N TYR A 154 -20.49 5.07 25.78
CA TYR A 154 -19.62 4.04 26.36
C TYR A 154 -19.97 2.62 25.88
N LEU A 155 -21.20 2.42 25.39
CA LEU A 155 -21.65 1.19 24.73
C LEU A 155 -20.80 0.85 23.50
N THR A 156 -20.41 1.82 22.66
CA THR A 156 -19.71 1.61 21.38
C THR A 156 -18.35 0.89 21.52
N ASP A 157 -17.68 0.99 22.67
CA ASP A 157 -16.48 0.22 23.04
C ASP A 157 -16.71 -1.29 23.20
N TYR A 158 -17.98 -1.67 23.37
CA TYR A 158 -18.48 -3.03 23.60
C TYR A 158 -19.28 -3.56 22.40
N GLU A 159 -19.85 -2.71 21.55
CA GLU A 159 -20.55 -3.13 20.32
C GLU A 159 -19.56 -3.69 19.28
N GLU A 160 -19.90 -4.81 18.62
CA GLU A 160 -19.17 -5.26 17.43
C GLU A 160 -19.57 -4.44 16.20
N ASP A 161 -18.62 -4.17 15.31
CA ASP A 161 -18.97 -3.67 13.98
C ASP A 161 -19.78 -4.74 13.25
N ILE A 162 -21.02 -4.40 12.90
CA ILE A 162 -21.94 -5.25 12.15
C ILE A 162 -21.32 -5.68 10.81
N GLN A 163 -20.47 -4.85 10.20
CA GLN A 163 -19.76 -5.20 8.97
C GLN A 163 -18.61 -6.18 9.24
N GLU A 164 -17.91 -6.09 10.37
CA GLU A 164 -16.91 -7.09 10.75
C GLU A 164 -17.58 -8.44 11.06
N LEU A 165 -18.69 -8.45 11.80
CA LEU A 165 -19.47 -9.67 12.07
C LEU A 165 -19.99 -10.32 10.77
N ARG A 166 -20.47 -9.51 9.82
CA ARG A 166 -20.87 -9.97 8.48
C ARG A 166 -19.69 -10.53 7.69
N PHE A 167 -18.57 -9.83 7.65
CA PHE A 167 -17.36 -10.27 6.96
C PHE A 167 -16.86 -11.61 7.51
N ARG A 168 -16.69 -11.71 8.84
CA ARG A 168 -16.38 -12.96 9.57
C ARG A 168 -17.39 -14.08 9.26
N ALA A 169 -18.67 -13.76 8.99
CA ALA A 169 -19.66 -14.77 8.60
C ALA A 169 -19.41 -15.31 7.18
N VAL A 170 -19.12 -14.45 6.21
CA VAL A 170 -18.81 -14.85 4.83
C VAL A 170 -17.48 -15.61 4.74
N GLU A 171 -16.44 -15.17 5.45
CA GLU A 171 -15.17 -15.92 5.59
C GLU A 171 -15.40 -17.34 6.13
N ARG A 172 -16.25 -17.49 7.16
CA ARG A 172 -16.63 -18.81 7.71
C ARG A 172 -17.40 -19.68 6.72
N MET A 173 -18.05 -19.12 5.70
CA MET A 173 -18.65 -19.92 4.61
C MET A 173 -17.57 -20.41 3.64
N LEU A 174 -16.62 -19.56 3.28
CA LEU A 174 -15.48 -19.93 2.42
C LEU A 174 -14.62 -21.03 3.07
N GLU A 175 -14.29 -20.92 4.36
CA GLU A 175 -13.47 -21.94 5.03
C GLU A 175 -14.22 -23.27 5.26
N ARG A 176 -15.56 -23.25 5.38
CA ARG A 176 -16.37 -24.48 5.36
C ARG A 176 -16.29 -25.17 4.00
N ALA A 177 -16.53 -24.44 2.91
CA ALA A 177 -16.45 -24.99 1.56
C ALA A 177 -15.03 -25.53 1.23
N LYS A 178 -13.97 -24.85 1.68
CA LYS A 178 -12.59 -25.36 1.58
C LYS A 178 -12.37 -26.63 2.42
N SER A 179 -12.95 -26.72 3.61
CA SER A 179 -12.88 -27.92 4.46
C SER A 179 -13.64 -29.10 3.83
N GLU A 180 -14.78 -28.86 3.18
CA GLU A 180 -15.51 -29.86 2.40
C GLU A 180 -14.68 -30.33 1.20
N LEU A 181 -13.99 -29.41 0.51
CA LEU A 181 -13.11 -29.74 -0.61
C LEU A 181 -11.93 -30.62 -0.18
N ALA A 182 -11.33 -30.34 0.98
CA ALA A 182 -10.31 -31.19 1.59
C ALA A 182 -10.87 -32.59 1.94
N GLY A 183 -12.13 -32.67 2.37
CA GLY A 183 -12.86 -33.93 2.55
C GLY A 183 -13.00 -34.73 1.26
N VAL A 184 -13.38 -34.10 0.15
CA VAL A 184 -13.48 -34.74 -1.17
C VAL A 184 -12.10 -35.19 -1.69
N GLN A 185 -11.05 -34.41 -1.46
CA GLN A 185 -9.67 -34.82 -1.77
C GLN A 185 -9.26 -36.08 -0.98
N ALA A 186 -9.60 -36.15 0.31
CA ALA A 186 -9.38 -37.35 1.12
C ALA A 186 -10.23 -38.57 0.69
N LEU A 187 -11.28 -38.39 -0.12
CA LEU A 187 -12.00 -39.48 -0.79
C LEU A 187 -11.31 -39.91 -2.09
N ARG A 188 -10.79 -38.97 -2.90
CA ARG A 188 -9.97 -39.27 -4.09
C ARG A 188 -8.78 -40.17 -3.75
N ASP A 189 -8.07 -39.85 -2.67
CA ASP A 189 -6.87 -40.58 -2.26
C ASP A 189 -7.18 -42.04 -1.83
N ARG A 190 -8.45 -42.33 -1.48
CA ARG A 190 -8.96 -43.66 -1.14
C ARG A 190 -9.59 -44.42 -2.30
N ALA A 191 -9.91 -43.76 -3.42
CA ALA A 191 -10.50 -44.42 -4.58
C ALA A 191 -9.50 -45.38 -5.21
N GLU A 192 -9.85 -46.66 -5.36
CA GLU A 192 -8.98 -47.69 -5.95
C GLU A 192 -9.25 -47.90 -7.44
N THR A 193 -10.38 -47.40 -7.96
CA THR A 193 -10.82 -47.57 -9.34
C THR A 193 -11.21 -46.27 -10.03
N MET A 194 -11.10 -46.23 -11.36
CA MET A 194 -11.61 -45.14 -12.19
C MET A 194 -13.15 -44.96 -12.10
N LEU A 195 -13.89 -45.97 -11.64
CA LEU A 195 -15.34 -45.86 -11.49
C LEU A 195 -15.69 -45.07 -10.23
N GLU A 196 -15.08 -45.39 -9.09
CA GLU A 196 -15.19 -44.60 -7.85
C GLU A 196 -14.69 -43.19 -8.06
N LEU A 197 -13.53 -43.03 -8.72
CA LEU A 197 -12.98 -41.71 -9.00
C LEU A 197 -13.92 -40.86 -9.89
N SER A 198 -14.68 -41.48 -10.79
CA SER A 198 -15.67 -40.76 -11.60
C SER A 198 -16.86 -40.21 -10.80
N THR A 199 -17.20 -40.80 -9.64
CA THR A 199 -18.21 -40.21 -8.73
C THR A 199 -17.58 -39.16 -7.81
N VAL A 200 -16.34 -39.36 -7.36
CA VAL A 200 -15.58 -38.34 -6.60
C VAL A 200 -15.38 -37.07 -7.43
N TYR A 201 -15.14 -37.17 -8.74
CA TYR A 201 -15.05 -36.00 -9.63
C TYR A 201 -16.35 -35.17 -9.69
N ALA A 202 -17.53 -35.79 -9.67
CA ALA A 202 -18.79 -35.07 -9.65
C ALA A 202 -18.99 -34.29 -8.33
N LEU A 203 -18.63 -34.91 -7.20
CA LEU A 203 -18.61 -34.26 -5.89
C LEU A 203 -17.56 -33.14 -5.81
N GLU A 204 -16.41 -33.31 -6.48
CA GLU A 204 -15.39 -32.26 -6.57
C GLU A 204 -15.88 -31.05 -7.37
N ASP A 205 -16.62 -31.25 -8.47
CA ASP A 205 -17.20 -30.16 -9.26
C ASP A 205 -18.29 -29.39 -8.50
N GLU A 206 -19.14 -30.08 -7.73
CA GLU A 206 -20.13 -29.46 -6.86
C GLU A 206 -19.47 -28.62 -5.75
N VAL A 207 -18.54 -29.22 -4.99
CA VAL A 207 -17.89 -28.54 -3.86
C VAL A 207 -16.96 -27.41 -4.33
N VAL A 208 -16.29 -27.55 -5.48
CA VAL A 208 -15.52 -26.43 -6.08
C VAL A 208 -16.42 -25.29 -6.52
N THR A 209 -17.66 -25.57 -6.96
CA THR A 209 -18.66 -24.53 -7.23
C THR A 209 -19.08 -23.82 -5.94
N ASN A 210 -19.25 -24.55 -4.83
CA ASN A 210 -19.53 -23.93 -3.52
C ASN A 210 -18.35 -23.06 -3.03
N VAL A 211 -17.10 -23.50 -3.24
CA VAL A 211 -15.90 -22.70 -2.93
C VAL A 211 -15.83 -21.43 -3.79
N SER A 212 -16.12 -21.51 -5.09
CA SER A 212 -16.04 -20.33 -5.97
C SER A 212 -17.15 -19.31 -5.70
N LEU A 213 -18.35 -19.77 -5.33
CA LEU A 213 -19.44 -18.90 -4.86
C LEU A 213 -19.06 -18.17 -3.56
N ALA A 214 -18.64 -18.91 -2.52
CA ALA A 214 -18.24 -18.30 -1.25
C ALA A 214 -17.01 -17.38 -1.39
N LEU A 215 -16.09 -17.69 -2.31
CA LEU A 215 -14.96 -16.84 -2.66
C LEU A 215 -15.43 -15.52 -3.29
N ALA A 216 -16.37 -15.59 -4.25
CA ALA A 216 -16.96 -14.40 -4.85
C ALA A 216 -17.70 -13.54 -3.83
N GLU A 217 -18.39 -14.14 -2.86
CA GLU A 217 -19.04 -13.39 -1.76
C GLU A 217 -18.03 -12.63 -0.88
N VAL A 218 -16.90 -13.24 -0.50
CA VAL A 218 -15.82 -12.57 0.26
C VAL A 218 -15.30 -11.35 -0.50
N TYR A 219 -14.94 -11.52 -1.78
CA TYR A 219 -14.38 -10.43 -2.58
C TYR A 219 -15.43 -9.36 -2.91
N ASN A 220 -16.70 -9.72 -3.17
CA ASN A 220 -17.78 -8.75 -3.38
C ASN A 220 -18.01 -7.86 -2.14
N PHE A 221 -17.96 -8.45 -0.94
CA PHE A 221 -18.06 -7.70 0.32
C PHE A 221 -16.90 -6.70 0.49
N GLN A 222 -15.67 -7.14 0.24
CA GLN A 222 -14.47 -6.29 0.31
C GLN A 222 -14.44 -5.20 -0.77
N LEU A 223 -14.99 -5.48 -1.95
CA LEU A 223 -14.93 -4.60 -3.12
C LEU A 223 -15.89 -3.40 -3.01
N GLY A 224 -17.09 -3.61 -2.44
CA GLY A 224 -18.15 -2.60 -2.35
C GLY A 224 -17.68 -1.22 -1.84
N PRO A 225 -17.07 -1.11 -0.65
CA PRO A 225 -16.61 0.15 -0.09
C PRO A 225 -15.62 0.93 -0.99
N PHE A 226 -14.79 0.23 -1.77
CA PHE A 226 -13.86 0.87 -2.70
C PHE A 226 -14.53 1.30 -4.02
N LEU A 227 -15.58 0.62 -4.47
CA LEU A 227 -16.41 1.08 -5.60
C LEU A 227 -17.15 2.36 -5.22
N GLU A 228 -17.83 2.36 -4.07
CA GLU A 228 -18.55 3.53 -3.52
C GLU A 228 -17.62 4.72 -3.30
N LEU A 229 -16.44 4.51 -2.67
CA LEU A 229 -15.45 5.55 -2.46
C LEU A 229 -14.90 6.11 -3.78
N ARG A 230 -14.66 5.26 -4.78
CA ARG A 230 -14.21 5.69 -6.12
C ARG A 230 -15.26 6.53 -6.82
N GLU A 231 -16.53 6.12 -6.76
CA GLU A 231 -17.65 6.86 -7.38
C GLU A 231 -17.86 8.20 -6.70
N ALA A 232 -17.99 8.22 -5.36
CA ALA A 232 -18.03 9.46 -4.58
C ALA A 232 -16.83 10.37 -4.86
N ALA A 233 -15.60 9.82 -4.93
CA ALA A 233 -14.41 10.59 -5.24
C ALA A 233 -14.47 11.24 -6.64
N THR A 234 -14.97 10.55 -7.67
CA THR A 234 -15.10 11.15 -9.01
C THR A 234 -16.14 12.27 -9.04
N GLU A 235 -17.30 12.11 -8.37
CA GLU A 235 -18.33 13.15 -8.25
C GLU A 235 -17.81 14.38 -7.50
N ARG A 236 -17.20 14.19 -6.32
CA ARG A 236 -16.66 15.28 -5.50
C ARG A 236 -15.53 16.00 -6.23
N THR A 237 -14.63 15.26 -6.89
CA THR A 237 -13.56 15.82 -7.72
C THR A 237 -14.12 16.68 -8.85
N LYS A 238 -15.16 16.21 -9.56
CA LYS A 238 -15.83 16.96 -10.63
C LYS A 238 -16.45 18.25 -10.10
N ALA A 239 -17.29 18.18 -9.07
CA ALA A 239 -17.96 19.34 -8.49
C ALA A 239 -16.97 20.39 -7.93
N LEU A 240 -15.84 19.95 -7.36
CA LEU A 240 -14.78 20.83 -6.88
C LEU A 240 -13.95 21.44 -8.02
N LYS A 241 -13.73 20.72 -9.14
CA LYS A 241 -13.10 21.27 -10.35
C LYS A 241 -14.00 22.30 -11.06
N GLU A 242 -15.30 22.05 -11.13
CA GLU A 242 -16.30 23.03 -11.60
C GLU A 242 -16.28 24.29 -10.71
N ARG A 243 -16.37 24.13 -9.39
CA ARG A 243 -16.25 25.24 -8.42
C ARG A 243 -14.90 25.96 -8.46
N ALA A 244 -13.83 25.29 -8.85
CA ALA A 244 -12.52 25.91 -9.04
C ALA A 244 -12.43 26.78 -10.31
N SER A 245 -13.31 26.54 -11.31
CA SER A 245 -13.38 27.28 -12.57
C SER A 245 -14.36 28.47 -12.55
N ASP A 246 -15.24 28.55 -11.55
CA ASP A 246 -16.22 29.63 -11.41
C ASP A 246 -15.56 30.99 -11.09
N GLU A 247 -15.46 31.86 -12.10
CA GLU A 247 -14.85 33.18 -12.00
C GLU A 247 -15.53 34.12 -10.98
N THR A 248 -16.79 33.87 -10.61
CA THR A 248 -17.48 34.66 -9.57
C THR A 248 -16.91 34.44 -8.18
N LEU A 249 -16.23 33.31 -7.96
CA LEU A 249 -15.68 32.94 -6.66
C LEU A 249 -14.28 33.54 -6.44
N GLY A 250 -14.09 34.13 -5.27
CA GLY A 250 -12.81 34.71 -4.86
C GLY A 250 -11.67 33.69 -4.85
N GLU A 251 -10.46 34.13 -5.20
CA GLU A 251 -9.27 33.27 -5.40
C GLU A 251 -8.95 32.35 -4.20
N ARG A 252 -9.25 32.75 -2.96
CA ARG A 252 -9.12 31.88 -1.77
C ARG A 252 -10.03 30.65 -1.84
N ILE A 253 -11.28 30.82 -2.32
CA ILE A 253 -12.26 29.74 -2.47
C ILE A 253 -11.88 28.86 -3.66
N ARG A 254 -11.54 29.44 -4.82
CA ARG A 254 -11.03 28.67 -5.98
C ARG A 254 -9.71 27.94 -5.70
N ARG A 255 -8.88 28.40 -4.77
CA ARG A 255 -7.71 27.64 -4.29
C ARG A 255 -8.13 26.46 -3.43
N ALA A 256 -8.91 26.68 -2.37
CA ALA A 256 -9.41 25.60 -1.52
C ALA A 256 -10.19 24.53 -2.32
N ALA A 257 -10.92 24.92 -3.36
CA ALA A 257 -11.59 24.00 -4.28
C ALA A 257 -10.60 23.16 -5.12
N ARG A 258 -9.49 23.75 -5.61
CA ARG A 258 -8.41 23.00 -6.30
C ARG A 258 -7.68 22.04 -5.38
N ASP A 259 -7.42 22.46 -4.15
CA ASP A 259 -6.69 21.65 -3.17
C ASP A 259 -7.56 20.46 -2.72
N GLY A 260 -8.82 20.71 -2.35
CA GLY A 260 -9.78 19.63 -2.06
C GLY A 260 -10.07 18.72 -3.26
N ALA A 261 -10.09 19.25 -4.50
CA ALA A 261 -10.23 18.41 -5.70
C ALA A 261 -9.05 17.43 -5.85
N ARG A 262 -7.83 17.81 -5.46
CA ARG A 262 -6.65 16.92 -5.47
C ARG A 262 -6.71 15.87 -4.38
N GLU A 263 -7.24 16.22 -3.20
CA GLU A 263 -7.44 15.28 -2.09
C GLU A 263 -8.43 14.17 -2.50
N TRP A 264 -9.59 14.54 -3.05
CA TRP A 264 -10.56 13.57 -3.58
C TRP A 264 -10.03 12.79 -4.79
N GLU A 265 -9.26 13.42 -5.70
CA GLU A 265 -8.62 12.74 -6.82
C GLU A 265 -7.60 11.70 -6.36
N SER A 266 -6.82 12.00 -5.32
CA SER A 266 -5.89 11.05 -4.69
C SER A 266 -6.63 9.90 -4.00
N GLN A 267 -7.72 10.16 -3.28
CA GLN A 267 -8.56 9.12 -2.68
C GLN A 267 -9.21 8.21 -3.73
N GLY A 268 -9.74 8.77 -4.83
CA GLY A 268 -10.30 8.00 -5.94
C GLY A 268 -9.25 7.15 -6.67
N GLN A 269 -8.01 7.64 -6.78
CA GLN A 269 -6.88 6.88 -7.31
C GLN A 269 -6.46 5.72 -6.39
N ALA A 270 -6.46 5.92 -5.06
CA ALA A 270 -6.16 4.86 -4.09
C ALA A 270 -7.27 3.79 -4.04
N ALA A 271 -8.54 4.20 -4.06
CA ALA A 271 -9.68 3.28 -4.18
C ALA A 271 -9.62 2.47 -5.48
N SER A 272 -9.21 3.10 -6.60
CA SER A 272 -9.02 2.42 -7.88
C SER A 272 -7.86 1.41 -7.86
N GLU A 273 -6.81 1.63 -7.07
CA GLU A 273 -5.77 0.61 -6.84
C GLU A 273 -6.30 -0.57 -6.03
N ALA A 274 -7.01 -0.31 -4.93
CA ALA A 274 -7.59 -1.37 -4.09
C ALA A 274 -8.56 -2.27 -4.88
N VAL A 275 -9.44 -1.67 -5.69
CA VAL A 275 -10.33 -2.39 -6.63
C VAL A 275 -9.53 -3.33 -7.55
N GLN A 276 -8.45 -2.85 -8.15
CA GLN A 276 -7.64 -3.63 -9.10
C GLN A 276 -6.79 -4.72 -8.42
N GLN A 277 -6.37 -4.50 -7.17
CA GLN A 277 -5.71 -5.51 -6.34
C GLN A 277 -6.68 -6.62 -5.96
N LEU A 278 -7.88 -6.28 -5.46
CA LEU A 278 -8.93 -7.26 -5.13
C LEU A 278 -9.32 -8.12 -6.33
N TYR A 279 -9.48 -7.53 -7.53
CA TYR A 279 -9.71 -8.32 -8.74
C TYR A 279 -8.55 -9.26 -9.08
N GLN A 280 -7.29 -8.83 -8.95
CA GLN A 280 -6.14 -9.72 -9.18
C GLN A 280 -6.12 -10.90 -8.19
N ASP A 281 -6.36 -10.65 -6.90
CA ASP A 281 -6.27 -11.67 -5.86
C ASP A 281 -7.47 -12.64 -5.91
N TYR A 282 -8.66 -12.15 -6.28
CA TYR A 282 -9.81 -12.99 -6.65
C TYR A 282 -9.48 -13.91 -7.82
N TYR A 283 -9.09 -13.37 -8.98
CA TYR A 283 -8.80 -14.21 -10.15
C TYR A 283 -7.60 -15.13 -9.93
N ARG A 284 -6.61 -14.75 -9.10
CA ARG A 284 -5.53 -15.67 -8.70
C ARG A 284 -6.07 -16.84 -7.90
N SER A 285 -6.92 -16.57 -6.90
CA SER A 285 -7.58 -17.59 -6.07
C SER A 285 -8.41 -18.57 -6.92
N THR A 286 -9.16 -18.06 -7.90
CA THR A 286 -9.96 -18.88 -8.84
C THR A 286 -9.06 -19.70 -9.79
N VAL A 287 -7.99 -19.11 -10.33
CA VAL A 287 -7.01 -19.83 -11.16
C VAL A 287 -6.30 -20.93 -10.37
N GLU A 288 -5.95 -20.68 -9.12
CA GLU A 288 -5.34 -21.67 -8.22
C GLU A 288 -6.31 -22.85 -7.97
N LEU A 289 -7.58 -22.56 -7.61
CA LEU A 289 -8.64 -23.54 -7.39
C LEU A 289 -8.84 -24.49 -8.59
N VAL A 290 -9.02 -23.93 -9.79
CA VAL A 290 -9.22 -24.71 -11.03
C VAL A 290 -7.94 -25.44 -11.44
N SER A 291 -6.76 -24.83 -11.24
CA SER A 291 -5.49 -25.51 -11.52
C SER A 291 -5.29 -26.75 -10.65
N GLY A 292 -5.74 -26.70 -9.38
CA GLY A 292 -5.71 -27.85 -8.47
C GLY A 292 -6.56 -29.02 -8.97
N GLN A 293 -7.77 -28.78 -9.49
CA GLN A 293 -8.59 -29.83 -10.10
C GLN A 293 -7.89 -30.44 -11.33
N ARG A 294 -7.41 -29.60 -12.25
CA ARG A 294 -6.70 -30.03 -13.46
C ARG A 294 -5.49 -30.90 -13.12
N ASP A 295 -4.65 -30.46 -12.19
CA ASP A 295 -3.40 -31.14 -11.88
C ASP A 295 -3.62 -32.47 -11.15
N ARG A 296 -4.64 -32.56 -10.27
CA ARG A 296 -5.11 -33.84 -9.71
C ARG A 296 -5.56 -34.81 -10.81
N MET A 297 -6.33 -34.34 -11.80
CA MET A 297 -6.72 -35.17 -12.95
C MET A 297 -5.53 -35.61 -13.83
N LEU A 298 -4.51 -34.77 -13.98
CA LEU A 298 -3.28 -35.12 -14.71
C LEU A 298 -2.39 -36.13 -13.95
N GLU A 299 -2.44 -36.14 -12.62
CA GLU A 299 -1.88 -37.24 -11.81
C GLU A 299 -2.69 -38.52 -12.00
N ASP A 300 -4.02 -38.44 -11.97
CA ASP A 300 -4.91 -39.61 -12.07
C ASP A 300 -4.81 -40.29 -13.45
N GLN A 301 -4.63 -39.51 -14.52
CA GLN A 301 -4.33 -40.04 -15.86
C GLN A 301 -3.04 -40.88 -15.88
N ARG A 302 -2.02 -40.51 -15.07
CA ARG A 302 -0.78 -41.28 -14.91
C ARG A 302 -0.98 -42.50 -14.02
N ARG A 303 -1.80 -42.37 -12.96
CA ARG A 303 -2.11 -43.43 -11.97
C ARG A 303 -2.88 -44.59 -12.58
N PHE A 304 -3.91 -44.32 -13.38
CA PHE A 304 -4.84 -45.33 -13.90
C PHE A 304 -4.59 -45.76 -15.35
N GLY A 305 -3.61 -45.13 -16.00
CA GLY A 305 -3.25 -45.41 -17.38
C GLY A 305 -4.16 -44.71 -18.38
N ARG A 306 -3.54 -44.27 -19.48
CA ARG A 306 -4.13 -43.35 -20.47
C ARG A 306 -5.49 -43.83 -21.01
N SER A 307 -5.58 -45.07 -21.50
CA SER A 307 -6.82 -45.58 -22.13
C SER A 307 -7.98 -45.75 -21.13
N THR A 308 -7.70 -46.14 -19.88
CA THR A 308 -8.72 -46.23 -18.82
C THR A 308 -9.29 -44.87 -18.47
N PHE A 309 -8.43 -43.85 -18.46
CA PHE A 309 -8.78 -42.46 -18.19
C PHE A 309 -9.53 -41.81 -19.37
N GLU A 310 -9.10 -42.08 -20.61
CA GLU A 310 -9.74 -41.61 -21.85
C GLU A 310 -11.22 -42.02 -21.90
N LEU A 311 -11.56 -43.25 -21.49
CA LEU A 311 -12.94 -43.78 -21.45
C LEU A 311 -13.84 -43.22 -20.35
N ARG A 312 -13.33 -42.45 -19.37
CA ARG A 312 -14.09 -42.09 -18.14
C ARG A 312 -13.97 -40.64 -17.68
N ALA A 313 -12.84 -39.99 -17.95
CA ALA A 313 -12.48 -38.73 -17.29
C ALA A 313 -11.98 -37.64 -18.27
N HIS A 314 -11.53 -38.02 -19.46
CA HIS A 314 -10.88 -37.08 -20.40
C HIS A 314 -11.79 -35.92 -20.84
N SER A 315 -13.09 -36.14 -21.02
CA SER A 315 -14.05 -35.07 -21.32
C SER A 315 -14.12 -34.00 -20.20
N ARG A 316 -14.05 -34.40 -18.91
CA ARG A 316 -13.96 -33.47 -17.78
C ARG A 316 -12.63 -32.72 -17.77
N LEU A 317 -11.51 -33.43 -17.98
CA LEU A 317 -10.19 -32.80 -18.05
C LEU A 317 -10.14 -31.72 -19.13
N GLN A 318 -10.67 -31.98 -20.34
CA GLN A 318 -10.72 -30.98 -21.41
C GLN A 318 -11.56 -29.75 -21.06
N LYS A 319 -12.71 -29.95 -20.40
CA LYS A 319 -13.58 -28.85 -19.94
C LYS A 319 -12.85 -27.99 -18.89
N LEU A 320 -12.18 -28.61 -17.93
CA LEU A 320 -11.33 -27.92 -16.94
C LEU A 320 -10.11 -27.24 -17.57
N GLU A 321 -9.50 -27.82 -18.61
CA GLU A 321 -8.38 -27.21 -19.32
C GLU A 321 -8.80 -25.96 -20.11
N VAL A 322 -10.00 -25.96 -20.72
CA VAL A 322 -10.60 -24.77 -21.34
C VAL A 322 -10.91 -23.72 -20.27
N PHE A 323 -11.60 -24.10 -19.19
CA PHE A 323 -11.99 -23.19 -18.11
C PHE A 323 -10.77 -22.56 -17.40
N PHE A 324 -9.72 -23.33 -17.13
CA PHE A 324 -8.44 -22.80 -16.61
C PHE A 324 -7.85 -21.70 -17.51
N SER A 325 -7.91 -21.88 -18.83
CA SER A 325 -7.40 -20.86 -19.76
C SER A 325 -8.29 -19.61 -19.81
N GLN A 326 -9.60 -19.73 -19.59
CA GLN A 326 -10.51 -18.58 -19.45
C GLN A 326 -10.23 -17.80 -18.16
N GLU A 327 -10.18 -18.46 -17.01
CA GLU A 327 -9.90 -17.77 -15.73
C GLU A 327 -8.48 -17.18 -15.68
N ARG A 328 -7.50 -17.81 -16.35
CA ARG A 328 -6.17 -17.22 -16.53
C ARG A 328 -6.17 -15.99 -17.45
N LEU A 329 -7.03 -15.93 -18.46
CA LEU A 329 -7.20 -14.72 -19.28
C LEU A 329 -7.78 -13.57 -18.44
N LYS A 330 -8.77 -13.83 -17.58
CA LYS A 330 -9.33 -12.84 -16.65
C LYS A 330 -8.29 -12.30 -15.67
N LEU A 331 -7.48 -13.20 -15.07
CA LEU A 331 -6.33 -12.80 -14.25
C LEU A 331 -5.34 -11.91 -15.01
N LEU A 332 -4.97 -12.29 -16.24
CA LEU A 332 -4.06 -11.49 -17.07
C LEU A 332 -4.68 -10.15 -17.49
N GLY A 333 -6.02 -10.06 -17.60
CA GLY A 333 -6.77 -8.82 -17.77
C GLY A 333 -6.68 -7.90 -16.55
N ALA A 334 -6.91 -8.40 -15.34
CA ALA A 334 -6.76 -7.63 -14.10
C ALA A 334 -5.30 -7.15 -13.86
N VAL A 335 -4.32 -8.01 -14.14
CA VAL A 335 -2.90 -7.65 -14.13
C VAL A 335 -2.61 -6.55 -15.17
N ARG A 336 -3.14 -6.67 -16.40
CA ARG A 336 -3.01 -5.65 -17.47
C ARG A 336 -3.56 -4.30 -17.02
N ALA A 337 -4.79 -4.26 -16.53
CA ALA A 337 -5.45 -3.06 -16.05
C ALA A 337 -4.68 -2.39 -14.90
N THR A 338 -4.12 -3.18 -13.98
CA THR A 338 -3.26 -2.66 -12.90
C THR A 338 -1.97 -2.03 -13.42
N ARG A 339 -1.33 -2.63 -14.43
CA ARG A 339 -0.13 -2.02 -15.06
C ARG A 339 -0.46 -0.75 -15.86
N GLU A 340 -1.65 -0.69 -16.44
CA GLU A 340 -2.15 0.49 -17.17
C GLU A 340 -2.48 1.64 -16.19
N LEU A 341 -3.07 1.35 -15.03
CA LEU A 341 -3.25 2.30 -13.92
C LEU A 341 -1.91 2.79 -13.33
N GLN A 342 -0.90 1.91 -13.22
CA GLN A 342 0.46 2.31 -12.85
C GLN A 342 1.08 3.26 -13.88
N LEU A 343 0.96 2.94 -15.18
CA LEU A 343 1.47 3.79 -16.26
C LEU A 343 0.81 5.17 -16.23
N GLU A 344 -0.50 5.26 -16.00
CA GLU A 344 -1.20 6.54 -15.91
C GLU A 344 -0.65 7.43 -14.79
N LYS A 345 -0.38 6.88 -13.59
CA LYS A 345 0.19 7.66 -12.48
C LYS A 345 1.60 8.18 -12.78
N VAL A 346 2.49 7.36 -13.34
CA VAL A 346 3.84 7.81 -13.72
C VAL A 346 3.76 8.86 -14.84
N MET A 347 2.83 8.70 -15.79
CA MET A 347 2.57 9.72 -16.81
C MET A 347 1.98 11.01 -16.25
N GLN A 348 1.12 10.95 -15.21
CA GLN A 348 0.62 12.14 -14.51
C GLN A 348 1.75 12.86 -13.77
N ALA A 349 2.54 12.14 -12.95
CA ALA A 349 3.70 12.69 -12.25
C ALA A 349 4.69 13.36 -13.22
N HIS A 350 4.92 12.76 -14.39
CA HIS A 350 5.73 13.37 -15.45
C HIS A 350 5.10 14.65 -16.04
N ARG A 351 3.78 14.71 -16.26
CA ARG A 351 3.09 15.94 -16.71
C ARG A 351 3.18 17.06 -15.67
N GLU A 352 3.02 16.73 -14.39
CA GLU A 352 3.12 17.69 -13.28
C GLU A 352 4.57 18.20 -13.12
N LEU A 353 5.55 17.29 -13.15
CA LEU A 353 6.98 17.63 -13.13
C LEU A 353 7.44 18.38 -14.40
N MET A 354 6.72 18.30 -15.52
CA MET A 354 6.97 19.12 -16.71
C MET A 354 6.28 20.49 -16.68
N SER A 355 5.20 20.66 -15.91
CA SER A 355 4.38 21.89 -15.91
C SER A 355 4.66 22.85 -14.75
N SER A 356 5.34 22.42 -13.68
CA SER A 356 5.75 23.34 -12.60
C SER A 356 6.73 24.42 -13.09
N GLY A 357 6.74 25.60 -12.46
CA GLY A 357 7.57 26.74 -12.90
C GLY A 357 9.07 26.60 -12.59
N ASP A 358 9.44 25.75 -11.64
CA ASP A 358 10.74 25.84 -10.96
C ASP A 358 11.91 25.19 -11.71
N LYS A 359 12.93 25.98 -12.03
CA LYS A 359 14.11 25.54 -12.78
C LYS A 359 15.22 25.08 -11.84
N SER A 360 14.91 24.09 -11.00
CA SER A 360 15.90 23.42 -10.14
C SER A 360 16.95 22.68 -10.97
N LYS A 361 18.08 22.32 -10.35
CA LYS A 361 19.14 21.52 -11.00
C LYS A 361 18.90 20.02 -10.98
N SER A 362 17.98 19.53 -10.13
CA SER A 362 17.67 18.10 -9.97
C SER A 362 16.58 17.62 -10.94
N ARG A 363 15.64 18.52 -11.28
CA ARG A 363 14.52 18.29 -12.22
C ARG A 363 14.87 17.57 -13.54
N PRO A 364 15.98 17.84 -14.25
CA PRO A 364 16.30 17.09 -15.48
C PRO A 364 16.79 15.65 -15.26
N GLU A 365 17.18 15.28 -14.04
CA GLU A 365 17.48 13.90 -13.66
C GLU A 365 16.19 13.18 -13.24
N GLU A 366 15.35 13.82 -12.41
CA GLU A 366 14.01 13.36 -12.02
C GLU A 366 13.09 13.08 -13.25
N ILE A 367 13.06 13.99 -14.24
CA ILE A 367 12.33 13.80 -15.51
C ILE A 367 12.88 12.58 -16.28
N ALA A 368 14.20 12.40 -16.31
CA ALA A 368 14.82 11.27 -16.99
C ALA A 368 14.56 9.94 -16.27
N GLU A 369 14.35 9.94 -14.95
CA GLU A 369 13.95 8.77 -14.18
C GLU A 369 12.50 8.40 -14.51
N LEU A 370 11.55 9.35 -14.49
CA LEU A 370 10.16 9.12 -14.92
C LEU A 370 10.06 8.69 -16.40
N GLU A 371 10.86 9.26 -17.31
CA GLU A 371 10.94 8.81 -18.71
C GLU A 371 11.38 7.34 -18.84
N ASN A 372 12.25 6.87 -17.94
CA ASN A 372 12.69 5.47 -17.92
C ASN A 372 11.60 4.57 -17.31
N GLU A 373 10.95 5.00 -16.23
CA GLU A 373 9.87 4.26 -15.56
C GLU A 373 8.63 4.09 -16.46
N ILE A 374 8.23 5.13 -17.19
CA ILE A 374 7.18 5.05 -18.24
C ILE A 374 7.50 3.94 -19.24
N GLY A 375 8.74 3.87 -19.71
CA GLY A 375 9.16 2.86 -20.68
C GLY A 375 9.29 1.44 -20.09
N GLU A 376 9.66 1.30 -18.83
CA GLU A 376 9.70 -0.01 -18.14
C GLU A 376 8.29 -0.53 -17.86
N THR A 377 7.37 0.33 -17.45
CA THR A 377 5.95 -0.04 -17.27
C THR A 377 5.28 -0.37 -18.62
N GLN A 378 5.58 0.36 -19.70
CA GLN A 378 5.15 -0.01 -21.06
C GLN A 378 5.69 -1.38 -21.49
N LEU A 379 6.95 -1.70 -21.18
CA LEU A 379 7.50 -3.04 -21.45
C LEU A 379 6.81 -4.13 -20.63
N SER A 380 6.42 -3.86 -19.38
CA SER A 380 5.63 -4.77 -18.55
C SER A 380 4.23 -5.00 -19.11
N ILE A 381 3.53 -3.95 -19.58
CA ILE A 381 2.24 -4.08 -20.27
C ILE A 381 2.38 -4.93 -21.54
N TYR A 382 3.45 -4.73 -22.33
CA TYR A 382 3.73 -5.56 -23.49
C TYR A 382 4.00 -7.04 -23.15
N ASP A 383 4.61 -7.34 -22.00
CA ASP A 383 4.77 -8.73 -21.55
C ASP A 383 3.44 -9.37 -21.15
N VAL A 384 2.63 -8.70 -20.32
CA VAL A 384 1.31 -9.21 -19.89
C VAL A 384 0.40 -9.42 -21.10
N ARG A 385 0.36 -8.46 -22.04
CA ARG A 385 -0.40 -8.61 -23.31
C ARG A 385 0.15 -9.73 -24.21
N LEU A 386 1.46 -10.03 -24.19
CA LEU A 386 2.05 -11.17 -24.91
C LEU A 386 1.73 -12.52 -24.26
N GLU A 387 1.61 -12.56 -22.93
CA GLU A 387 1.19 -13.75 -22.19
C GLU A 387 -0.31 -14.01 -22.37
N ALA A 388 -1.16 -12.99 -22.32
CA ALA A 388 -2.60 -13.10 -22.58
C ALA A 388 -2.86 -13.71 -23.98
N LEU A 389 -2.24 -13.16 -25.03
CA LEU A 389 -2.34 -13.73 -26.38
C LEU A 389 -1.73 -15.14 -26.49
N GLN A 390 -0.86 -15.57 -25.57
CA GLN A 390 -0.34 -16.93 -25.51
C GLN A 390 -1.30 -17.89 -24.78
N GLU A 391 -2.10 -17.40 -23.83
CA GLU A 391 -3.17 -18.19 -23.22
C GLU A 391 -4.40 -18.28 -24.13
N GLU A 392 -4.74 -17.22 -24.88
CA GLU A 392 -5.75 -17.27 -25.94
C GLU A 392 -5.38 -18.31 -27.02
N GLU A 393 -4.11 -18.37 -27.41
CA GLU A 393 -3.58 -19.40 -28.32
C GLU A 393 -3.78 -20.83 -27.77
N ARG A 394 -3.53 -21.07 -26.47
CA ARG A 394 -3.78 -22.35 -25.81
C ARG A 394 -5.28 -22.68 -25.75
N LEU A 395 -6.12 -21.69 -25.41
CA LEU A 395 -7.58 -21.83 -25.35
C LEU A 395 -8.14 -22.25 -26.71
N LEU A 396 -7.77 -21.56 -27.78
CA LEU A 396 -8.21 -21.85 -29.15
C LEU A 396 -7.66 -23.20 -29.65
N GLN A 397 -6.46 -23.61 -29.24
CA GLN A 397 -5.92 -24.94 -29.52
C GLN A 397 -6.73 -26.04 -28.81
N LYS A 398 -7.01 -25.91 -27.51
CA LYS A 398 -7.86 -26.85 -26.74
C LYS A 398 -9.27 -26.94 -27.31
N GLN A 399 -9.90 -25.83 -27.64
CA GLN A 399 -11.23 -25.79 -28.27
C GLN A 399 -11.24 -26.51 -29.64
N LYS A 400 -10.16 -26.34 -30.42
CA LYS A 400 -9.97 -27.10 -31.66
C LYS A 400 -9.76 -28.59 -31.41
N GLU A 401 -9.01 -28.99 -30.37
CA GLU A 401 -8.80 -30.40 -30.01
C GLU A 401 -10.06 -31.09 -29.45
N ILE A 402 -11.00 -30.34 -28.87
CA ILE A 402 -12.35 -30.83 -28.55
C ILE A 402 -13.11 -31.10 -29.85
N LEU A 403 -13.19 -30.11 -30.76
CA LEU A 403 -13.89 -30.29 -32.04
C LEU A 403 -13.29 -31.39 -32.91
N ASP A 404 -11.98 -31.44 -33.08
CA ASP A 404 -11.32 -32.42 -33.95
C ASP A 404 -11.59 -33.87 -33.50
N ARG A 405 -11.96 -34.11 -32.22
CA ARG A 405 -12.44 -35.40 -31.73
C ARG A 405 -13.97 -35.55 -31.73
N ALA A 406 -14.76 -34.52 -31.47
CA ALA A 406 -16.21 -34.56 -31.72
C ALA A 406 -16.56 -34.76 -33.22
N TRP A 407 -15.63 -34.48 -34.13
CA TRP A 407 -15.70 -34.81 -35.55
C TRP A 407 -15.20 -36.24 -35.90
N GLN A 408 -14.60 -36.95 -34.94
CA GLN A 408 -14.26 -38.38 -35.04
C GLN A 408 -15.29 -39.26 -34.31
N GLU A 409 -15.89 -38.73 -33.25
CA GLU A 409 -16.92 -39.32 -32.41
C GLU A 409 -18.25 -38.61 -32.74
N GLU A 410 -18.96 -39.09 -33.78
CA GLU A 410 -20.02 -38.41 -34.56
C GLU A 410 -21.25 -37.89 -33.76
N THR A 411 -21.03 -36.92 -32.87
CA THR A 411 -22.01 -36.25 -32.01
C THR A 411 -21.61 -34.80 -31.78
N ASP A 412 -22.38 -33.85 -32.29
CA ASP A 412 -22.12 -32.41 -32.17
C ASP A 412 -22.58 -31.85 -30.80
N GLU A 413 -21.99 -32.32 -29.70
CA GLU A 413 -22.27 -31.80 -28.35
C GLU A 413 -21.88 -30.30 -28.23
N GLY A 414 -22.73 -29.54 -27.56
CA GLY A 414 -22.65 -28.08 -27.51
C GLY A 414 -21.42 -27.54 -26.76
N ILE A 415 -20.37 -27.21 -27.50
CA ILE A 415 -19.21 -26.47 -26.99
C ILE A 415 -19.63 -25.02 -26.68
N PHE A 416 -19.44 -24.61 -25.42
CA PHE A 416 -19.65 -23.23 -24.99
C PHE A 416 -18.75 -22.26 -25.77
N TYR A 417 -19.36 -21.21 -26.31
CA TYR A 417 -18.64 -20.02 -26.78
C TYR A 417 -18.76 -18.93 -25.71
N ASP A 418 -17.61 -18.32 -25.41
CA ASP A 418 -17.52 -17.23 -24.44
C ASP A 418 -18.07 -15.92 -24.99
N ALA A 419 -18.50 -15.03 -24.10
CA ALA A 419 -18.85 -13.65 -24.46
C ALA A 419 -17.58 -12.82 -24.68
N VAL A 420 -17.68 -11.73 -25.46
CA VAL A 420 -16.51 -10.88 -25.75
C VAL A 420 -16.27 -9.90 -24.60
N GLU A 421 -15.32 -10.22 -23.72
CA GLU A 421 -14.96 -9.39 -22.55
C GLU A 421 -14.02 -8.20 -22.86
N ASP A 422 -13.44 -8.09 -24.07
CA ASP A 422 -12.36 -7.11 -24.35
C ASP A 422 -12.66 -6.21 -25.57
N VAL A 423 -12.55 -4.89 -25.39
CA VAL A 423 -12.84 -3.89 -26.45
C VAL A 423 -11.85 -4.00 -27.62
N ASP A 424 -10.60 -4.37 -27.33
CA ASP A 424 -9.57 -4.73 -28.32
C ASP A 424 -10.02 -5.87 -29.27
N GLN A 425 -11.14 -6.58 -29.01
CA GLN A 425 -11.70 -7.59 -29.91
C GLN A 425 -12.82 -7.05 -30.82
N LEU A 426 -13.60 -6.02 -30.40
CA LEU A 426 -14.70 -5.46 -31.20
C LEU A 426 -14.21 -4.64 -32.40
N GLU A 427 -13.13 -3.85 -32.26
CA GLU A 427 -12.66 -2.97 -33.35
C GLU A 427 -12.27 -3.76 -34.62
N ASP A 428 -11.66 -4.94 -34.45
CA ASP A 428 -11.27 -5.86 -35.53
C ASP A 428 -12.47 -6.64 -36.13
N ASP A 429 -13.64 -6.65 -35.48
CA ASP A 429 -14.83 -7.38 -35.97
C ASP A 429 -15.66 -6.55 -36.98
N ILE A 430 -15.31 -5.27 -37.17
CA ILE A 430 -15.86 -4.38 -38.20
C ILE A 430 -15.51 -4.88 -39.61
N ASP A 431 -14.37 -5.55 -39.79
CA ASP A 431 -14.00 -6.27 -41.04
C ASP A 431 -14.76 -7.62 -41.22
N GLY A 432 -15.72 -7.92 -40.35
CA GLY A 432 -16.25 -9.26 -40.11
C GLY A 432 -17.43 -9.74 -40.95
N GLU A 433 -18.06 -8.90 -41.79
CA GLU A 433 -19.33 -9.23 -42.49
C GLU A 433 -19.27 -10.50 -43.37
N SER A 434 -18.08 -10.94 -43.79
CA SER A 434 -17.90 -12.19 -44.57
C SER A 434 -17.97 -13.48 -43.73
N SER A 435 -18.12 -13.41 -42.39
CA SER A 435 -17.93 -14.55 -41.48
C SER A 435 -19.12 -15.53 -41.38
N ALA A 436 -20.30 -15.15 -41.90
CA ALA A 436 -21.55 -15.89 -41.68
C ALA A 436 -21.47 -17.39 -42.00
N ASN A 437 -20.93 -17.73 -43.18
CA ASN A 437 -21.00 -19.08 -43.78
C ASN A 437 -19.83 -20.03 -43.44
N LEU A 438 -18.96 -19.67 -42.47
CA LEU A 438 -17.79 -20.49 -42.12
C LEU A 438 -18.11 -21.58 -41.07
N SER A 439 -17.49 -22.75 -41.22
CA SER A 439 -17.56 -23.86 -40.26
C SER A 439 -16.97 -23.49 -38.89
N LYS A 440 -17.45 -24.12 -37.81
CA LYS A 440 -16.95 -23.95 -36.43
C LYS A 440 -15.42 -24.04 -36.35
N ALA A 441 -14.85 -25.04 -37.02
CA ALA A 441 -13.41 -25.28 -37.06
C ALA A 441 -12.65 -24.19 -37.84
N ASP A 442 -13.23 -23.61 -38.89
CA ASP A 442 -12.59 -22.56 -39.69
C ASP A 442 -12.65 -21.20 -39.00
N LYS A 443 -13.74 -20.91 -38.28
CA LYS A 443 -13.83 -19.74 -37.37
C LYS A 443 -12.73 -19.76 -36.31
N LEU A 444 -12.45 -20.93 -35.69
CA LEU A 444 -11.32 -21.09 -34.77
C LEU A 444 -9.95 -20.95 -35.46
N LYS A 445 -9.75 -21.54 -36.66
CA LYS A 445 -8.51 -21.32 -37.44
C LYS A 445 -8.28 -19.84 -37.76
N MET A 446 -9.34 -19.09 -38.07
CA MET A 446 -9.26 -17.64 -38.32
C MET A 446 -8.91 -16.85 -37.05
N ARG A 447 -9.55 -17.14 -35.89
CA ARG A 447 -9.17 -16.54 -34.60
C ARG A 447 -7.71 -16.84 -34.25
N LEU A 448 -7.28 -18.10 -34.36
CA LEU A 448 -5.89 -18.51 -34.09
C LEU A 448 -4.88 -17.78 -35.00
N ASN A 449 -5.21 -17.60 -36.28
CA ASN A 449 -4.40 -16.81 -37.20
C ASN A 449 -4.37 -15.30 -36.85
N ARG A 450 -5.47 -14.72 -36.36
CA ARG A 450 -5.53 -13.34 -35.85
C ARG A 450 -4.66 -13.19 -34.59
N VAL A 451 -4.68 -14.16 -33.67
CA VAL A 451 -3.78 -14.24 -32.52
C VAL A 451 -2.31 -14.31 -32.95
N TYR A 452 -1.94 -15.17 -33.90
CA TYR A 452 -0.56 -15.24 -34.41
C TYR A 452 -0.07 -13.89 -34.99
N ARG A 453 -0.91 -13.18 -35.76
CA ARG A 453 -0.59 -11.83 -36.27
C ARG A 453 -0.42 -10.84 -35.12
N ARG A 454 -1.37 -10.79 -34.17
CA ARG A 454 -1.33 -9.93 -32.98
C ARG A 454 -0.04 -10.16 -32.17
N ARG A 455 0.32 -11.42 -31.88
CA ARG A 455 1.58 -11.78 -31.19
C ARG A 455 2.83 -11.33 -31.97
N ALA A 456 2.85 -11.46 -33.29
CA ALA A 456 3.98 -11.00 -34.11
C ALA A 456 4.15 -9.47 -34.09
N ILE A 457 3.06 -8.72 -34.25
CA ILE A 457 3.05 -7.25 -34.19
C ILE A 457 3.48 -6.78 -32.79
N LEU A 458 2.94 -7.39 -31.73
CA LEU A 458 3.22 -7.01 -30.35
C LEU A 458 4.68 -7.30 -29.94
N ARG A 459 5.26 -8.42 -30.38
CA ARG A 459 6.71 -8.70 -30.23
C ARG A 459 7.57 -7.63 -30.90
N ASN A 460 7.15 -7.11 -32.05
CA ASN A 460 7.89 -6.06 -32.75
C ASN A 460 7.76 -4.70 -32.04
N LYS A 461 6.55 -4.32 -31.57
CA LYS A 461 6.34 -3.14 -30.71
C LYS A 461 7.21 -3.19 -29.44
N LYS A 462 7.23 -4.33 -28.73
CA LYS A 462 8.08 -4.52 -27.55
C LYS A 462 9.57 -4.38 -27.87
N LYS A 463 10.04 -4.98 -28.97
CA LYS A 463 11.45 -4.88 -29.40
C LYS A 463 11.87 -3.44 -29.71
N ALA A 464 11.01 -2.64 -30.35
CA ALA A 464 11.28 -1.23 -30.62
C ALA A 464 11.42 -0.42 -29.32
N CYS A 465 10.41 -0.49 -28.45
CA CYS A 465 10.42 0.16 -27.13
C CYS A 465 11.65 -0.23 -26.29
N ALA A 466 12.01 -1.52 -26.25
CA ALA A 466 13.20 -1.99 -25.53
C ALA A 466 14.53 -1.48 -26.14
N ALA A 467 14.59 -1.31 -27.47
CA ALA A 467 15.76 -0.75 -28.14
C ALA A 467 15.89 0.76 -27.86
N GLU A 468 14.78 1.50 -27.90
CA GLU A 468 14.74 2.93 -27.55
C GLU A 468 15.16 3.19 -26.11
N LEU A 469 14.58 2.45 -25.15
CA LEU A 469 14.93 2.57 -23.73
C LEU A 469 16.40 2.22 -23.47
N LYS A 470 16.93 1.17 -24.11
CA LYS A 470 18.35 0.82 -24.06
C LYS A 470 19.24 1.91 -24.66
N GLN A 471 18.78 2.60 -25.72
CA GLN A 471 19.49 3.70 -26.35
C GLN A 471 19.43 4.99 -25.51
N LYS A 472 18.31 5.29 -24.84
CA LYS A 472 18.23 6.37 -23.84
C LYS A 472 19.22 6.14 -22.70
N LYS A 473 19.18 4.94 -22.08
CA LYS A 473 20.07 4.57 -20.95
C LYS A 473 21.55 4.53 -21.35
N SER A 474 21.93 4.20 -22.59
CA SER A 474 23.32 4.32 -23.03
C SER A 474 23.75 5.77 -23.22
N LYS A 475 22.94 6.59 -23.92
CA LYS A 475 23.18 8.05 -24.09
C LYS A 475 23.32 8.77 -22.74
N GLN A 476 22.50 8.42 -21.74
CA GLN A 476 22.58 8.97 -20.38
C GLN A 476 23.89 8.58 -19.69
N LYS A 477 24.28 7.31 -19.72
CA LYS A 477 25.56 6.83 -19.15
C LYS A 477 26.79 7.45 -19.82
N ASP A 478 26.74 7.68 -21.13
CA ASP A 478 27.85 8.33 -21.84
C ASP A 478 27.94 9.84 -21.57
N ARG A 479 26.79 10.53 -21.41
CA ARG A 479 26.76 11.91 -20.87
C ARG A 479 27.38 11.99 -19.47
N GLN A 480 27.00 11.08 -18.57
CA GLN A 480 27.56 11.00 -17.22
C GLN A 480 29.08 10.75 -17.22
N LYS A 481 29.59 9.85 -18.07
CA LYS A 481 31.06 9.64 -18.25
C LYS A 481 31.76 10.91 -18.74
N VAL A 482 31.16 11.66 -19.67
CA VAL A 482 31.74 12.92 -20.18
C VAL A 482 31.77 13.98 -19.08
N GLN A 483 30.68 14.14 -18.33
CA GLN A 483 30.63 15.06 -17.18
C GLN A 483 31.64 14.68 -16.09
N GLN A 484 31.79 13.40 -15.75
CA GLN A 484 32.80 12.93 -14.79
C GLN A 484 34.23 13.24 -15.27
N LYS A 485 34.54 13.00 -16.56
CA LYS A 485 35.84 13.38 -17.15
C LYS A 485 36.08 14.89 -17.12
N GLN A 486 35.06 15.71 -17.40
CA GLN A 486 35.15 17.16 -17.31
C GLN A 486 35.42 17.61 -15.86
N GLN A 487 34.69 17.07 -14.88
CA GLN A 487 34.92 17.35 -13.46
C GLN A 487 36.34 16.92 -13.00
N GLN A 488 36.85 15.80 -13.50
CA GLN A 488 38.23 15.37 -13.25
C GLN A 488 39.26 16.31 -13.87
N HIS A 489 39.04 16.78 -15.10
CA HIS A 489 39.91 17.77 -15.75
C HIS A 489 39.93 19.09 -14.97
N LEU A 490 38.75 19.64 -14.62
CA LEU A 490 38.67 20.88 -13.84
C LEU A 490 39.36 20.76 -12.48
N ARG A 491 39.27 19.60 -11.80
CA ARG A 491 40.01 19.36 -10.55
C ARG A 491 41.52 19.33 -10.75
N GLN A 492 42.01 18.65 -11.79
CA GLN A 492 43.45 18.63 -12.13
C GLN A 492 43.97 20.02 -12.55
N GLU A 493 43.14 20.81 -13.23
CA GLU A 493 43.46 22.17 -13.66
C GLU A 493 43.48 23.14 -12.48
N GLN A 494 42.53 23.04 -11.54
CA GLN A 494 42.54 23.75 -10.27
C GLN A 494 43.75 23.36 -9.39
N GLN A 495 44.14 22.09 -9.38
CA GLN A 495 45.36 21.63 -8.68
C GLN A 495 46.62 22.28 -9.28
N LYS A 496 46.78 22.26 -10.61
CA LYS A 496 47.89 22.94 -11.29
C LYS A 496 47.89 24.45 -11.04
N GLN A 497 46.73 25.10 -11.06
CA GLN A 497 46.61 26.53 -10.74
C GLN A 497 46.99 26.83 -9.27
N GLN A 498 46.69 25.93 -8.33
CA GLN A 498 47.17 26.03 -6.95
C GLN A 498 48.67 25.80 -6.86
N GLU A 499 49.24 24.80 -7.54
CA GLU A 499 50.69 24.53 -7.57
C GLU A 499 51.51 25.68 -8.19
N LEU A 500 50.89 26.49 -9.06
CA LEU A 500 51.48 27.68 -9.69
C LEU A 500 51.39 28.95 -8.83
N ASP A 501 50.65 28.96 -7.72
CA ASP A 501 50.66 30.08 -6.76
C ASP A 501 52.01 30.09 -6.03
N PRO A 502 52.80 31.20 -6.05
CA PRO A 502 54.07 31.28 -5.32
C PRO A 502 53.91 31.07 -3.79
N ASN A 503 52.71 31.21 -3.24
CA ASN A 503 52.41 30.92 -1.85
C ASN A 503 52.12 29.43 -1.58
N TRP A 504 51.91 28.59 -2.60
CA TRP A 504 51.63 27.15 -2.42
C TRP A 504 52.73 26.44 -1.64
N VAL A 505 54.00 26.69 -1.99
CA VAL A 505 55.16 26.11 -1.29
C VAL A 505 55.19 26.56 0.18
N THR A 506 54.85 27.82 0.47
CA THR A 506 54.87 28.33 1.86
C THR A 506 53.67 27.82 2.66
N VAL A 507 52.53 27.60 2.02
CA VAL A 507 51.30 27.02 2.61
C VAL A 507 51.45 25.52 2.88
N GLU A 508 51.94 24.70 1.94
CA GLU A 508 52.21 23.28 2.21
C GLU A 508 53.39 23.10 3.17
N ARG A 509 54.41 23.97 3.15
CA ARG A 509 55.45 23.99 4.20
C ARG A 509 54.83 24.31 5.57
N ARG A 510 53.90 25.26 5.66
CA ARG A 510 53.17 25.59 6.91
C ARG A 510 52.32 24.40 7.39
N LYS A 511 51.51 23.79 6.50
CA LYS A 511 50.70 22.59 6.81
C LYS A 511 51.59 21.41 7.23
N THR A 512 52.72 21.20 6.58
CA THR A 512 53.65 20.10 6.90
C THR A 512 54.36 20.36 8.24
N LEU A 513 54.80 21.59 8.52
CA LEU A 513 55.30 21.97 9.83
C LEU A 513 54.22 21.85 10.93
N GLN A 514 52.95 22.10 10.60
CA GLN A 514 51.83 21.87 11.52
C GLN A 514 51.61 20.37 11.78
N ARG A 515 51.50 19.52 10.75
CA ARG A 515 51.43 18.05 10.87
C ARG A 515 52.60 17.50 11.69
N LEU A 516 53.82 18.02 11.48
CA LEU A 516 55.02 17.64 12.25
C LEU A 516 54.99 18.13 13.70
N ARG A 517 54.40 19.30 13.98
CA ARG A 517 54.16 19.77 15.36
C ARG A 517 53.12 18.91 16.07
N GLU A 518 52.02 18.58 15.41
CA GLU A 518 50.96 17.69 15.93
C GLU A 518 51.50 16.27 16.17
N TYR A 519 52.29 15.73 15.24
CA TYR A 519 52.99 14.45 15.40
C TYR A 519 54.00 14.47 16.54
N LYS A 520 54.84 15.51 16.63
CA LYS A 520 55.78 15.68 17.74
C LYS A 520 55.05 15.83 19.08
N GLN A 521 53.97 16.59 19.14
CA GLN A 521 53.16 16.77 20.35
C GLN A 521 52.54 15.44 20.81
N LYS A 522 52.01 14.63 19.88
CA LYS A 522 51.54 13.27 20.20
C LYS A 522 52.66 12.42 20.79
N HIS A 523 53.82 12.33 20.13
CA HIS A 523 54.93 11.50 20.63
C HIS A 523 55.63 12.05 21.89
N GLN A 524 55.61 13.37 22.11
CA GLN A 524 56.16 14.00 23.31
C GLN A 524 55.23 13.80 24.52
N ASN A 525 53.91 13.71 24.30
CA ASN A 525 52.94 13.29 25.31
C ASN A 525 52.98 11.76 25.59
N SER A 526 53.65 10.96 24.76
CA SER A 526 53.83 9.50 24.93
C SER A 526 55.16 9.11 25.58
N ARG A 527 55.86 10.04 26.25
CA ARG A 527 57.04 9.75 27.08
C ARG A 527 56.85 10.26 28.50
N GLN A 528 56.22 9.45 29.34
CA GLN A 528 56.50 9.48 30.78
C GLN A 528 57.72 8.58 31.07
N PRO A 529 58.51 8.86 32.13
CA PRO A 529 59.60 8.00 32.54
C PRO A 529 59.10 6.86 33.44
N GLU A 530 59.48 5.63 33.12
CA GLU A 530 59.52 4.52 34.08
C GLU A 530 60.99 4.20 34.43
N SER A 531 61.16 3.47 35.53
CA SER A 531 62.40 3.31 36.31
C SER A 531 63.56 2.57 35.61
N ASP A 532 64.76 2.79 36.17
CA ASP A 532 65.86 1.83 36.43
C ASP A 532 65.81 0.49 35.65
N ASP A 533 66.86 0.09 34.92
CA ASP A 533 68.22 -0.09 35.45
C ASP A 533 69.36 0.18 34.43
N THR A 534 70.62 0.08 34.90
CA THR A 534 71.85 0.23 34.11
C THR A 534 72.87 -0.88 34.43
N PRO A 535 73.98 -1.03 33.67
CA PRO A 535 74.28 -0.68 32.27
C PRO A 535 74.72 -1.92 31.44
N ASP A 536 74.98 -1.77 30.14
CA ASP A 536 76.29 -2.24 29.61
C ASP A 536 76.68 -1.63 28.25
N CYS A 537 77.99 -1.60 27.99
CA CYS A 537 78.65 -1.24 26.74
C CYS A 537 79.79 -2.26 26.50
N PRO A 538 80.30 -2.51 25.27
CA PRO A 538 80.70 -1.44 24.34
C PRO A 538 80.68 -1.80 22.82
N SER A 539 81.33 -0.95 22.04
CA SER A 539 82.05 -1.22 20.78
C SER A 539 81.28 -1.26 19.45
N PHE A 540 81.56 -0.21 18.68
CA PHE A 540 81.79 -0.19 17.23
C PHE A 540 82.24 -1.52 16.60
N ALA A 541 81.74 -1.75 15.38
CA ALA A 541 82.56 -1.97 14.19
C ALA A 541 81.81 -1.45 12.94
N ASP A 542 82.54 -0.93 11.96
CA ASP A 542 82.03 -0.82 10.58
C ASP A 542 81.93 -2.22 9.97
N GLU A 543 80.95 -2.47 9.09
CA GLU A 543 81.27 -2.89 7.72
C GLU A 543 80.08 -2.72 6.76
N SER A 544 80.27 -3.10 5.49
CA SER A 544 79.51 -2.59 4.35
C SER A 544 78.94 -3.69 3.42
N PHE A 545 78.25 -3.23 2.37
CA PHE A 545 77.83 -3.93 1.14
C PHE A 545 76.50 -4.71 1.04
N THR A 546 75.89 -4.47 -0.14
CA THR A 546 74.97 -5.30 -0.95
C THR A 546 73.57 -5.68 -0.44
N PRO A 547 72.50 -5.34 -1.22
CA PRO A 547 71.18 -5.95 -1.12
C PRO A 547 70.94 -7.00 -2.23
N GLN A 548 70.33 -8.16 -1.93
CA GLN A 548 69.71 -9.01 -2.96
C GLN A 548 68.66 -10.02 -2.43
N LYS A 549 67.45 -9.99 -3.02
CA LYS A 549 66.61 -11.16 -3.41
C LYS A 549 66.09 -12.09 -2.27
N GLN A 550 65.17 -13.04 -2.45
CA GLN A 550 64.31 -13.58 -3.54
C GLN A 550 63.09 -14.26 -2.83
N THR A 551 61.87 -14.52 -3.34
CA THR A 551 60.98 -14.11 -4.45
C THR A 551 59.65 -14.88 -4.26
N ARG A 552 58.56 -14.51 -4.96
CA ARG A 552 57.59 -15.40 -5.70
C ARG A 552 56.24 -14.68 -5.94
N LYS A 553 55.46 -14.96 -6.99
CA LYS A 553 55.69 -15.52 -8.34
C LYS A 553 54.41 -15.21 -9.17
N ALA A 554 54.54 -14.87 -10.44
CA ALA A 554 53.42 -14.87 -11.39
C ALA A 554 53.91 -15.45 -12.74
N VAL A 555 53.09 -16.26 -13.41
CA VAL A 555 53.50 -16.99 -14.62
C VAL A 555 52.84 -16.37 -15.84
N VAL A 556 53.66 -16.07 -16.84
CA VAL A 556 53.26 -15.59 -18.17
C VAL A 556 53.12 -16.78 -19.13
N LYS A 557 52.22 -16.68 -20.10
CA LYS A 557 52.43 -17.30 -21.42
C LYS A 557 52.08 -16.30 -22.52
N THR A 558 52.98 -16.21 -23.50
CA THR A 558 52.97 -15.28 -24.63
C THR A 558 52.50 -15.96 -25.91
N LYS A 559 52.21 -15.15 -26.94
CA LYS A 559 52.91 -15.28 -28.23
C LYS A 559 52.91 -13.95 -29.00
N ASN A 560 53.89 -13.83 -29.90
CA ASN A 560 54.05 -12.71 -30.83
C ASN A 560 53.09 -12.92 -32.03
N ASP A 561 52.83 -11.96 -32.92
CA ASP A 561 53.77 -11.58 -33.99
C ASP A 561 53.51 -10.17 -34.56
N SER A 562 54.32 -9.76 -35.53
CA SER A 562 54.35 -8.46 -36.21
C SER A 562 55.11 -8.62 -37.55
N PRO A 563 55.18 -7.64 -38.48
CA PRO A 563 54.52 -6.33 -38.53
C PRO A 563 53.75 -6.08 -39.86
N ALA A 564 53.20 -4.86 -40.04
CA ALA A 564 53.44 -3.96 -41.19
C ALA A 564 52.22 -3.13 -41.66
N LYS A 565 52.48 -1.82 -41.80
CA LYS A 565 51.96 -0.85 -42.79
C LYS A 565 50.64 -1.17 -43.53
N LEU A 566 49.67 -0.26 -43.41
CA LEU A 566 49.32 0.65 -44.52
C LEU A 566 48.53 1.88 -44.02
N SER A 567 48.52 2.93 -44.84
CA SER A 567 47.73 4.15 -44.67
C SER A 567 46.59 4.15 -45.68
N ILE A 568 45.45 4.80 -45.38
CA ILE A 568 44.71 5.74 -46.25
C ILE A 568 43.40 6.20 -45.59
N PHE A 569 42.96 7.40 -45.99
CA PHE A 569 41.77 8.16 -45.62
C PHE A 569 40.47 7.40 -45.31
N ALA A 570 39.70 7.93 -44.35
CA ALA A 570 38.26 7.72 -44.22
C ALA A 570 37.47 8.83 -44.96
N PRO A 571 36.33 8.52 -45.61
CA PRO A 571 35.45 9.52 -46.25
C PRO A 571 34.55 10.24 -45.23
N PRO A 572 34.03 11.44 -45.55
CA PRO A 572 33.14 12.20 -44.68
C PRO A 572 31.72 11.60 -44.62
N LEU A 573 31.01 11.92 -43.53
CA LEU A 573 29.62 11.53 -43.27
C LEU A 573 28.64 12.21 -44.25
N GLN A 574 27.66 11.47 -44.74
CA GLN A 574 26.49 12.03 -45.42
C GLN A 574 25.44 12.51 -44.40
N PRO A 575 24.73 13.63 -44.66
CA PRO A 575 23.60 14.08 -43.83
C PRO A 575 22.37 13.17 -44.05
N PRO A 576 21.43 13.12 -43.08
CA PRO A 576 20.20 12.31 -43.20
C PRO A 576 19.22 12.90 -44.23
N PRO A 577 18.34 12.07 -44.84
CA PRO A 577 17.33 12.53 -45.78
C PRO A 577 16.20 13.32 -45.09
N PRO A 578 15.51 14.22 -45.82
CA PRO A 578 14.38 15.00 -45.30
C PRO A 578 13.11 14.14 -45.10
N PRO A 579 12.16 14.58 -44.24
CA PRO A 579 10.90 13.88 -44.02
C PRO A 579 9.95 13.95 -45.24
N PRO A 580 9.02 13.00 -45.38
CA PRO A 580 8.01 13.00 -46.45
C PRO A 580 6.98 14.13 -46.29
N PRO A 581 6.35 14.59 -47.38
CA PRO A 581 5.30 15.60 -47.34
C PRO A 581 3.99 15.04 -46.72
N PRO A 582 3.12 15.91 -46.16
CA PRO A 582 1.79 15.51 -45.71
C PRO A 582 0.89 15.11 -46.91
N PRO A 583 -0.14 14.27 -46.69
CA PRO A 583 -1.12 13.95 -47.72
C PRO A 583 -1.96 15.18 -48.12
N PRO A 584 -2.53 15.20 -49.34
CA PRO A 584 -3.46 16.24 -49.77
C PRO A 584 -4.80 16.16 -49.01
N SER A 585 -5.54 17.27 -49.09
CA SER A 585 -6.83 17.56 -48.41
C SER A 585 -7.94 16.54 -48.64
#